data_AF-A0A925S5N2-F1
#
_entry.id   AF-A0A925S5N2-F1
#
_cell.length_a   1.000
_cell.length_b   1.000
_cell.length_c   1.000
_cell.angle_alpha   90.00
_cell.angle_beta   90.00
_cell.angle_gamma   90.00
#
_symmetry.space_group_name_H-M   'P 1'
#
loop_
_entity.id
_entity.type
_entity.pdbx_description
1 polymer ?
#
loop_
_entity_poly.entity_id
_entity_poly.type
_entity_poly.pdbx_seq_one_letter_code
_entity_poly.pdbx_strand_id
1 'polypeptide(L)'
;PGRQLAVTEAVLAVLRGDCPQLARASVALRVVPGEFELGWVGPIAYASGLAPALQANLSRDEIQVRLALLDAALQTAHVGIVALASTAQSQALMDALGLAQHLLARLRKGWNASGLWIDGDVAVQDAAEVEAVEQELLYRLRGIHSATLLRAGKLPAGDLQSLKLLGEQLGV
;
A
#
# COMPACT_ATOMS: atom_id res chain seq x y z
N PRO A 1 -2.91 4.31 -23.21
CA PRO A 1 -3.94 3.31 -22.83
C PRO A 1 -3.81 2.78 -21.39
N GLY A 2 -2.62 2.36 -20.93
CA GLY A 2 -2.46 1.70 -19.62
C GLY A 2 -2.66 2.59 -18.38
N ARG A 3 -2.32 3.89 -18.43
CA ARG A 3 -2.39 4.78 -17.26
C ARG A 3 -3.82 5.12 -16.83
N GLN A 4 -4.72 5.35 -17.77
CA GLN A 4 -6.13 5.59 -17.49
C GLN A 4 -6.81 4.34 -16.91
N LEU A 5 -6.48 3.16 -17.46
CA LEU A 5 -6.97 1.89 -16.92
C LEU A 5 -6.52 1.68 -15.47
N ALA A 6 -5.25 1.96 -15.15
CA ALA A 6 -4.73 1.84 -13.79
C ALA A 6 -5.49 2.75 -12.78
N VAL A 7 -5.83 3.98 -13.17
CA VAL A 7 -6.65 4.87 -12.33
C VAL A 7 -8.06 4.29 -12.16
N THR A 8 -8.68 3.83 -13.24
CA THR A 8 -10.02 3.21 -13.18
C THR A 8 -10.02 1.97 -12.29
N GLU A 9 -9.02 1.10 -12.40
CA GLU A 9 -8.88 -0.09 -11.57
C GLU A 9 -8.68 0.26 -10.09
N ALA A 10 -7.84 1.25 -9.78
CA ALA A 10 -7.63 1.71 -8.41
C ALA A 10 -8.92 2.29 -7.79
N VAL A 11 -9.65 3.11 -8.56
CA VAL A 11 -10.94 3.65 -8.11
C VAL A 11 -11.97 2.54 -7.91
N LEU A 12 -12.09 1.61 -8.86
CA LEU A 12 -13.02 0.48 -8.75
C LEU A 12 -12.65 -0.47 -7.61
N ALA A 13 -11.36 -0.67 -7.31
CA ALA A 13 -10.93 -1.49 -6.17
C ALA A 13 -11.46 -0.90 -4.86
N VAL A 14 -11.36 0.42 -4.67
CA VAL A 14 -11.92 1.09 -3.49
C VAL A 14 -13.45 1.02 -3.47
N LEU A 15 -14.09 1.28 -4.61
CA LEU A 15 -15.57 1.29 -4.71
C LEU A 15 -16.22 -0.10 -4.63
N ARG A 16 -15.44 -1.19 -4.72
CA ARG A 16 -15.91 -2.56 -4.49
C ARG A 16 -15.60 -3.08 -3.08
N GLY A 17 -14.83 -2.33 -2.29
CA GLY A 17 -14.47 -2.70 -0.93
C GLY A 17 -15.58 -2.40 0.09
N ASP A 18 -15.29 -2.69 1.35
CA ASP A 18 -16.24 -2.58 2.47
C ASP A 18 -16.70 -1.13 2.75
N CYS A 19 -15.97 -0.13 2.27
CA CYS A 19 -16.30 1.29 2.41
C CYS A 19 -16.22 2.00 1.04
N PRO A 20 -17.25 1.86 0.19
CA PRO A 20 -17.21 2.32 -1.20
C PRO A 20 -17.45 3.84 -1.30
N GLN A 21 -16.47 4.63 -0.90
CA GLN A 21 -16.55 6.10 -0.87
C GLN A 21 -15.55 6.74 -1.84
N LEU A 22 -16.01 7.75 -2.59
CA LEU A 22 -15.14 8.51 -3.51
C LEU A 22 -14.00 9.23 -2.78
N ALA A 23 -14.22 9.64 -1.53
CA ALA A 23 -13.16 10.24 -0.73
C ALA A 23 -12.02 9.26 -0.43
N ARG A 24 -12.33 7.99 -0.18
CA ARG A 24 -11.30 6.93 -0.08
C ARG A 24 -10.56 6.72 -1.40
N ALA A 25 -11.28 6.76 -2.53
CA ALA A 25 -10.66 6.63 -3.84
C ALA A 25 -9.71 7.81 -4.13
N SER A 26 -10.11 9.02 -3.73
CA SER A 26 -9.26 10.22 -3.80
C SER A 26 -7.97 10.05 -2.98
N VAL A 27 -8.06 9.52 -1.75
CA VAL A 27 -6.87 9.18 -0.93
C VAL A 27 -5.99 8.14 -1.64
N ALA A 28 -6.59 7.06 -2.16
CA ALA A 28 -5.86 5.98 -2.82
C ALA A 28 -5.01 6.47 -4.00
N LEU A 29 -5.52 7.44 -4.77
CA LEU A 29 -4.82 7.98 -5.92
C LEU A 29 -3.65 8.92 -5.59
N ARG A 30 -3.55 9.40 -4.34
CA ARG A 30 -2.51 10.36 -3.93
C ARG A 30 -1.55 9.84 -2.86
N VAL A 31 -1.86 8.71 -2.22
CA VAL A 31 -1.05 8.18 -1.11
C VAL A 31 0.37 7.83 -1.51
N VAL A 32 0.58 7.38 -2.76
CA VAL A 32 1.91 7.09 -3.31
C VAL A 32 2.25 8.18 -4.34
N PRO A 33 3.18 9.10 -4.02
CA PRO A 33 3.55 10.19 -4.92
C PRO A 33 4.06 9.70 -6.28
N GLY A 34 3.55 10.29 -7.35
CA GLY A 34 3.97 10.01 -8.73
C GLY A 34 3.49 8.68 -9.31
N GLU A 35 2.62 7.96 -8.61
CA GLU A 35 2.04 6.72 -9.13
C GLU A 35 1.03 6.96 -10.25
N PHE A 36 0.15 7.93 -10.05
CA PHE A 36 -0.88 8.33 -11.00
C PHE A 36 -0.60 9.73 -11.51
N GLU A 37 -0.97 10.00 -12.76
CA GLU A 37 -0.84 11.33 -13.34
C GLU A 37 -1.87 12.28 -12.75
N LEU A 38 -1.44 13.50 -12.39
CA LEU A 38 -2.27 14.52 -11.75
C LEU A 38 -3.52 14.89 -12.55
N GLY A 39 -3.47 14.79 -13.89
CA GLY A 39 -4.61 15.04 -14.77
C GLY A 39 -5.81 14.12 -14.50
N TRP A 40 -5.58 12.94 -13.94
CA TRP A 40 -6.64 11.98 -13.59
C TRP A 40 -7.01 12.00 -12.10
N VAL A 41 -6.08 12.41 -11.22
CA VAL A 41 -6.34 12.57 -9.79
C VAL A 41 -7.28 13.74 -9.51
N GLY A 42 -7.11 14.86 -10.24
CA GLY A 42 -7.89 16.09 -10.04
C GLY A 42 -9.41 15.91 -10.15
N PRO A 43 -9.95 15.28 -11.22
CA PRO A 43 -11.38 15.04 -11.35
C PRO A 43 -11.98 14.19 -10.23
N ILE A 44 -11.26 13.16 -9.75
CA ILE A 44 -11.71 12.32 -8.63
C ILE A 44 -11.67 13.10 -7.31
N ALA A 45 -10.64 13.92 -7.09
CA ALA A 45 -10.57 14.79 -5.92
C ALA A 45 -11.71 15.83 -5.92
N TYR A 46 -12.03 16.41 -7.07
CA TYR A 46 -13.17 17.30 -7.22
C TYR A 46 -14.50 16.59 -6.92
N ALA A 47 -14.73 15.42 -7.53
CA ALA A 47 -15.94 14.64 -7.29
C ALA A 47 -16.08 14.20 -5.82
N SER A 48 -14.95 13.87 -5.18
CA SER A 48 -14.90 13.58 -3.74
C SER A 48 -15.34 14.78 -2.89
N GLY A 49 -15.02 16.02 -3.28
CA GLY A 49 -15.44 17.21 -2.54
C GLY A 49 -16.96 17.46 -2.58
N LEU A 50 -17.66 16.83 -3.53
CA LEU A 50 -19.13 16.87 -3.65
C LEU A 50 -19.80 15.67 -2.94
N ALA A 51 -19.02 14.68 -2.51
CA ALA A 51 -19.50 13.49 -1.83
C ALA A 51 -19.49 13.69 -0.30
N PRO A 52 -20.16 12.82 0.49
CA PRO A 52 -20.05 12.84 1.94
C PRO A 52 -18.59 12.76 2.40
N ALA A 53 -18.25 13.57 3.42
CA ALA A 53 -16.93 13.57 4.01
C ALA A 53 -16.62 12.21 4.67
N LEU A 54 -15.33 11.85 4.71
CA LEU A 54 -14.87 10.68 5.46
C LEU A 54 -15.19 10.85 6.93
N GLN A 55 -15.57 9.75 7.56
CA GLN A 55 -15.73 9.65 9.00
C GLN A 55 -14.70 8.66 9.53
N ALA A 56 -14.01 9.04 10.61
CA ALA A 56 -13.12 8.14 11.30
C ALA A 56 -13.96 7.07 12.00
N ASN A 57 -13.62 5.81 11.80
CA ASN A 57 -14.23 4.69 12.54
C ASN A 57 -13.44 4.38 13.81
N LEU A 58 -12.14 4.70 13.79
CA LEU A 58 -11.22 4.43 14.88
C LEU A 58 -11.03 5.66 15.76
N SER A 59 -10.79 5.41 17.04
CA SER A 59 -10.27 6.42 17.95
C SER A 59 -8.84 6.80 17.56
N ARG A 60 -8.39 7.95 18.07
CA ARG A 60 -7.03 8.44 17.84
C ARG A 60 -5.96 7.44 18.30
N ASP A 61 -6.14 6.86 19.48
CA ASP A 61 -5.18 5.92 20.07
C ASP A 61 -5.08 4.64 19.22
N GLU A 62 -6.22 4.15 18.71
CA GLU A 62 -6.24 3.02 17.77
C GLU A 62 -5.54 3.34 16.46
N ILE A 63 -5.71 4.56 15.93
CA ILE A 63 -5.01 5.03 14.73
C ILE A 63 -3.50 5.04 15.00
N GLN A 64 -3.04 5.59 16.11
CA GLN A 64 -1.60 5.64 16.45
C GLN A 64 -1.00 4.22 16.56
N VAL A 65 -1.69 3.29 17.22
CA VAL A 65 -1.26 1.89 17.30
C VAL A 65 -1.12 1.28 15.91
N ARG A 66 -2.09 1.52 15.01
CA ARG A 66 -2.04 1.00 13.64
C ARG A 66 -0.93 1.61 12.79
N LEU A 67 -0.67 2.90 12.94
CA LEU A 67 0.44 3.58 12.28
C LEU A 67 1.79 2.97 12.70
N ALA A 68 1.98 2.70 13.99
CA ALA A 68 3.18 2.03 14.49
C ALA A 68 3.32 0.60 13.95
N LEU A 69 2.21 -0.16 13.90
CA LEU A 69 2.19 -1.50 13.30
C LEU A 69 2.51 -1.47 11.81
N LEU A 70 2.00 -0.48 11.07
CA LEU A 70 2.30 -0.31 9.65
C LEU A 70 3.79 0.00 9.42
N ASP A 71 4.40 0.89 10.22
CA ASP A 71 5.83 1.18 10.10
C ASP A 71 6.68 -0.08 10.37
N ALA A 72 6.35 -0.83 11.42
CA ALA A 72 7.01 -2.10 11.73
C ALA A 72 6.83 -3.14 10.60
N ALA A 73 5.64 -3.21 9.99
CA ALA A 73 5.38 -4.10 8.88
C ALA A 73 6.18 -3.72 7.62
N LEU A 74 6.26 -2.43 7.29
CA LEU A 74 7.08 -1.92 6.19
C LEU A 74 8.57 -2.26 6.39
N GLN A 75 9.08 -2.10 7.62
CA GLN A 75 10.46 -2.42 7.94
C GLN A 75 10.72 -3.93 7.86
N THR A 76 9.82 -4.75 8.41
CA THR A 76 9.90 -6.21 8.36
C THR A 76 9.89 -6.71 6.92
N ALA A 77 9.02 -6.14 6.07
CA ALA A 77 8.97 -6.42 4.65
C ALA A 77 10.30 -6.18 3.96
N HIS A 78 10.92 -5.03 4.26
CA HIS A 78 12.17 -4.63 3.64
C HIS A 78 13.29 -5.60 4.02
N VAL A 79 13.44 -5.89 5.32
CA VAL A 79 14.45 -6.82 5.83
C VAL A 79 14.24 -8.21 5.24
N GLY A 80 13.00 -8.71 5.19
CA GLY A 80 12.67 -10.02 4.63
C GLY A 80 13.00 -10.13 3.14
N ILE A 81 12.66 -9.12 2.33
CA ILE A 81 12.99 -9.09 0.90
C ILE A 81 14.51 -9.09 0.69
N VAL A 82 15.24 -8.26 1.44
CA VAL A 82 16.72 -8.18 1.33
C VAL A 82 17.38 -9.50 1.74
N ALA A 83 16.92 -10.11 2.84
CA ALA A 83 17.42 -11.40 3.29
C ALA A 83 17.18 -12.49 2.23
N LEU A 84 15.96 -12.55 1.68
CA LEU A 84 15.62 -13.53 0.65
C LEU A 84 16.40 -13.29 -0.65
N ALA A 85 16.60 -12.04 -1.05
CA ALA A 85 17.38 -11.71 -2.25
C ALA A 85 18.84 -12.15 -2.14
N SER A 86 19.42 -12.14 -0.94
CA SER A 86 20.80 -12.60 -0.72
C SER A 86 21.00 -14.11 -0.83
N THR A 87 19.91 -14.88 -0.77
CA THR A 87 19.93 -16.36 -0.84
C THR A 87 19.24 -16.90 -2.09
N ALA A 88 18.60 -16.03 -2.89
CA ALA A 88 17.89 -16.39 -4.11
C ALA A 88 18.85 -17.01 -5.14
N GLN A 89 18.48 -18.18 -5.65
CA GLN A 89 19.30 -18.91 -6.64
C GLN A 89 18.73 -18.79 -8.05
N SER A 90 17.42 -18.57 -8.19
CA SER A 90 16.77 -18.47 -9.50
C SER A 90 16.63 -17.03 -9.96
N GLN A 91 16.83 -16.80 -11.27
CA GLN A 91 16.59 -15.48 -11.89
C GLN A 91 15.13 -15.03 -11.73
N ALA A 92 14.19 -15.96 -11.79
CA ALA A 92 12.77 -15.67 -11.60
C ALA A 92 12.47 -15.11 -10.20
N LEU A 93 13.08 -15.68 -9.15
CA LEU A 93 12.95 -15.17 -7.79
C LEU A 93 13.65 -13.81 -7.65
N MET A 94 14.84 -13.63 -8.20
CA MET A 94 15.55 -12.34 -8.16
C MET A 94 14.74 -11.22 -8.82
N ASP A 95 14.16 -11.49 -10.01
CA ASP A 95 13.29 -10.55 -10.71
C ASP A 95 12.04 -10.19 -9.90
N ALA A 96 11.41 -11.19 -9.26
CA ALA A 96 10.24 -10.99 -8.43
C ALA A 96 10.55 -10.16 -7.18
N LEU A 97 11.68 -10.43 -6.52
CA LEU A 97 12.13 -9.66 -5.37
C LEU A 97 12.55 -8.25 -5.76
N GLY A 98 13.12 -8.06 -6.96
CA GLY A 98 13.39 -6.72 -7.51
C GLY A 98 12.11 -5.90 -7.69
N LEU A 99 11.02 -6.52 -8.19
CA LEU A 99 9.71 -5.87 -8.25
C LEU A 99 9.19 -5.55 -6.84
N ALA A 100 9.25 -6.50 -5.91
CA ALA A 100 8.80 -6.31 -4.54
C ALA A 100 9.54 -5.15 -3.86
N GLN A 101 10.87 -5.10 -4.01
CA GLN A 101 11.72 -4.04 -3.47
C GLN A 101 11.37 -2.68 -4.08
N HIS A 102 11.13 -2.61 -5.40
CA HIS A 102 10.71 -1.39 -6.07
C HIS A 102 9.36 -0.88 -5.55
N LEU A 103 8.36 -1.75 -5.43
CA LEU A 103 7.03 -1.39 -4.94
C LEU A 103 7.09 -0.96 -3.46
N LEU A 104 7.85 -1.68 -2.64
CA LEU A 104 8.02 -1.34 -1.22
C LEU A 104 8.74 0.00 -1.05
N ALA A 105 9.77 0.29 -1.85
CA ALA A 105 10.45 1.58 -1.82
C ALA A 105 9.50 2.74 -2.17
N ARG A 106 8.59 2.54 -3.13
CA ARG A 106 7.55 3.51 -3.45
C ARG A 106 6.55 3.68 -2.31
N LEU A 107 6.13 2.59 -1.69
CA LEU A 107 5.23 2.62 -0.54
C LEU A 107 5.86 3.36 0.64
N ARG A 108 7.15 3.12 0.91
CA ARG A 108 7.93 3.85 1.92
C ARG A 108 8.03 5.34 1.60
N LYS A 109 8.14 5.70 0.32
CA LYS A 109 8.11 7.11 -0.11
C LYS A 109 6.76 7.77 0.17
N GLY A 110 5.65 7.05 -0.06
CA GLY A 110 4.31 7.51 0.31
C GLY A 110 4.13 7.67 1.83
N TRP A 111 4.56 6.68 2.59
CA TRP A 111 4.61 6.73 4.06
C TRP A 111 5.38 7.97 4.56
N ASN A 112 6.59 8.18 4.06
CA ASN A 112 7.41 9.34 4.47
C ASN A 112 6.76 10.68 4.09
N ALA A 113 6.16 10.76 2.89
CA ALA A 113 5.50 11.97 2.40
C ALA A 113 4.22 12.30 3.16
N SER A 114 3.57 11.30 3.76
CA SER A 114 2.38 11.51 4.59
C SER A 114 2.69 12.25 5.91
N GLY A 115 3.93 12.18 6.40
CA GLY A 115 4.32 12.74 7.69
C GLY A 115 3.78 11.96 8.91
N LEU A 116 3.02 10.88 8.70
CA LEU A 116 2.34 10.10 9.75
C LEU A 116 3.27 9.20 10.58
N TRP A 117 4.56 9.20 10.25
CA TRP A 117 5.62 8.44 10.94
C TRP A 117 6.22 9.19 12.13
N ILE A 118 5.93 10.48 12.27
CA ILE A 118 6.35 11.28 13.42
C ILE A 118 5.30 11.11 14.51
N ASP A 119 5.73 10.90 15.76
CA ASP A 119 4.85 11.00 16.93
C ASP A 119 4.29 12.43 17.00
N GLY A 120 3.11 12.58 16.43
CA GLY A 120 2.41 13.83 16.24
C GLY A 120 0.96 13.64 16.63
N ASP A 121 0.41 14.68 17.25
CA ASP A 121 -0.96 14.67 17.70
C ASP A 121 -1.88 14.72 16.47
N VAL A 122 -2.39 13.56 16.01
CA VAL A 122 -3.34 13.48 14.87
C VAL A 122 -4.56 14.31 15.21
N ALA A 123 -4.74 15.48 14.57
CA ALA A 123 -5.88 16.33 14.88
C ALA A 123 -7.19 15.57 14.61
N VAL A 124 -8.20 15.77 15.45
CA VAL A 124 -9.49 15.05 15.33
C VAL A 124 -10.11 15.24 13.94
N GLN A 125 -9.93 16.43 13.34
CA GLN A 125 -10.40 16.73 12.00
C GLN A 125 -9.72 15.92 10.88
N ASP A 126 -8.51 15.41 11.12
CA ASP A 126 -7.71 14.68 10.12
C ASP A 126 -7.80 13.16 10.32
N ALA A 127 -8.36 12.70 11.44
CA ALA A 127 -8.40 11.28 11.83
C ALA A 127 -8.94 10.36 10.72
N ALA A 128 -10.00 10.79 10.03
CA ALA A 128 -10.62 10.01 8.97
C ALA A 128 -9.72 9.89 7.72
N GLU A 129 -8.95 10.94 7.43
CA GLU A 129 -8.00 10.94 6.33
C GLU A 129 -6.75 10.11 6.67
N VAL A 130 -6.25 10.23 7.90
CA VAL A 130 -5.14 9.42 8.41
C VAL A 130 -5.50 7.93 8.41
N GLU A 131 -6.70 7.58 8.87
CA GLU A 131 -7.22 6.21 8.80
C GLU A 131 -7.27 5.71 7.35
N ALA A 132 -7.78 6.52 6.41
CA ALA A 132 -7.84 6.14 5.00
C ALA A 132 -6.44 5.95 4.37
N VAL A 133 -5.46 6.78 4.74
CA VAL A 133 -4.07 6.66 4.31
C VAL A 133 -3.45 5.36 4.84
N GLU A 134 -3.61 5.08 6.14
CA GLU A 134 -3.14 3.83 6.76
C GLU A 134 -3.73 2.61 6.06
N GLN A 135 -5.05 2.59 5.86
CA GLN A 135 -5.75 1.47 5.24
C GLN A 135 -5.26 1.22 3.82
N GLU A 136 -5.03 2.30 3.05
CA GLU A 136 -4.53 2.19 1.68
C GLU A 136 -3.08 1.68 1.64
N LEU A 137 -2.21 2.21 2.51
CA LEU A 137 -0.82 1.75 2.57
C LEU A 137 -0.73 0.28 2.97
N LEU A 138 -1.55 -0.15 3.93
CA LEU A 138 -1.66 -1.54 4.34
C LEU A 138 -2.19 -2.42 3.19
N TYR A 139 -3.26 -1.98 2.50
CA TYR A 139 -3.79 -2.67 1.33
C TYR A 139 -2.72 -2.90 0.26
N ARG A 140 -1.93 -1.86 -0.05
CA ARG A 140 -0.83 -1.95 -1.03
C ARG A 140 0.29 -2.86 -0.55
N LEU A 141 0.65 -2.81 0.73
CA LEU A 141 1.66 -3.70 1.30
C LEU A 141 1.26 -5.16 1.10
N ARG A 142 -0.01 -5.50 1.36
CA ARG A 142 -0.55 -6.84 1.10
C ARG A 142 -0.49 -7.22 -0.38
N GLY A 143 -0.85 -6.26 -1.25
CA GLY A 143 -0.80 -6.45 -2.71
C GLY A 143 0.60 -6.75 -3.26
N ILE A 144 1.67 -6.28 -2.60
CA ILE A 144 3.05 -6.56 -3.02
C ILE A 144 3.32 -8.07 -3.02
N HIS A 145 2.84 -8.82 -2.02
CA HIS A 145 3.06 -10.27 -1.96
C HIS A 145 2.43 -10.98 -3.17
N SER A 146 1.17 -10.67 -3.49
CA SER A 146 0.48 -11.22 -4.65
C SER A 146 1.17 -10.84 -5.97
N ALA A 147 1.62 -9.58 -6.12
CA ALA A 147 2.37 -9.14 -7.29
C ALA A 147 3.72 -9.88 -7.43
N THR A 148 4.38 -10.15 -6.30
CA THR A 148 5.64 -10.90 -6.27
C THR A 148 5.44 -12.34 -6.71
N LEU A 149 4.41 -13.02 -6.19
CA LEU A 149 4.03 -14.38 -6.63
C LEU A 149 3.71 -14.43 -8.12
N LEU A 150 2.90 -13.48 -8.61
CA LEU A 150 2.54 -13.41 -10.02
C LEU A 150 3.76 -13.18 -10.92
N ARG A 151 4.70 -12.32 -10.50
CA ARG A 151 5.94 -12.06 -11.25
C ARG A 151 6.87 -13.27 -11.25
N ALA A 152 6.97 -13.97 -10.12
CA ALA A 152 7.83 -15.15 -9.99
C ALA A 152 7.36 -16.32 -10.86
N GLY A 153 6.05 -16.44 -11.09
CA GLY A 153 5.47 -17.52 -11.88
C GLY A 153 5.74 -18.89 -11.24
N LYS A 154 6.36 -19.81 -11.98
CA LYS A 154 6.72 -21.13 -11.47
C LYS A 154 8.11 -21.07 -10.83
N LEU A 155 8.17 -21.28 -9.52
CA LEU A 155 9.40 -21.35 -8.75
C LEU A 155 9.75 -22.80 -8.35
N PRO A 156 11.04 -23.12 -8.17
CA PRO A 156 11.46 -24.30 -7.42
C PRO A 156 10.82 -24.33 -6.02
N ALA A 157 10.62 -25.54 -5.46
CA ALA A 157 9.92 -25.70 -4.19
C ALA A 157 10.54 -24.93 -3.01
N GLY A 158 11.88 -24.84 -2.96
CA GLY A 158 12.59 -24.05 -1.94
C GLY A 158 12.30 -22.56 -2.04
N ASP A 159 12.43 -21.99 -3.24
CA ASP A 159 12.15 -20.57 -3.51
C ASP A 159 10.68 -20.21 -3.24
N LEU A 160 9.76 -21.10 -3.61
CA LEU A 160 8.33 -20.94 -3.35
C LEU A 160 8.04 -20.91 -1.84
N GLN A 161 8.66 -21.81 -1.06
CA GLN A 161 8.47 -21.87 0.38
C GLN A 161 8.98 -20.60 1.06
N SER A 162 10.16 -20.12 0.66
CA SER A 162 10.72 -18.89 1.22
C SER A 162 9.86 -17.66 0.91
N LEU A 163 9.27 -17.59 -0.29
CA LEU A 163 8.37 -16.50 -0.66
C LEU A 163 7.05 -16.57 0.11
N LYS A 164 6.51 -17.77 0.38
CA LYS A 164 5.33 -17.95 1.24
C LYS A 164 5.59 -17.50 2.68
N LEU A 165 6.73 -17.87 3.26
CA LEU A 165 7.12 -17.44 4.61
C LEU A 165 7.22 -15.89 4.70
N LEU A 166 7.70 -15.24 3.64
CA LEU A 166 7.69 -13.78 3.55
C LEU A 166 6.24 -13.24 3.57
N GLY A 167 5.30 -13.89 2.86
CA GLY A 167 3.87 -13.51 2.90
C GLY A 167 3.27 -13.59 4.30
N GLU A 168 3.52 -14.69 5.02
CA GLU A 168 3.04 -14.90 6.39
C GLU A 168 3.59 -13.83 7.35
N GLN A 169 4.86 -13.45 7.21
CA GLN A 169 5.49 -12.38 8.01
C GLN A 169 4.91 -11.00 7.75
N LEU A 170 4.35 -10.78 6.56
CA LEU A 170 3.67 -9.55 6.16
C LEU A 170 2.20 -9.51 6.60
N GLY A 171 1.70 -10.60 7.21
CA GLY A 171 0.28 -10.74 7.57
C GLY A 171 -0.63 -10.84 6.34
N VAL A 172 -0.16 -11.52 5.29
CA VAL A 172 -0.88 -11.77 4.02
C VAL A 172 -1.02 -13.26 3.75
#